data_AF-A0A2E5TYA7-F1
#
_entry.id   AF-A0A2E5TYA7-F1
#
_cell.length_a   1.000
_cell.length_b   1.000
_cell.length_c   1.000
_cell.angle_alpha   90.00
_cell.angle_beta   90.00
_cell.angle_gamma   90.00
#
_symmetry.space_group_name_H-M   'P 1'
#
loop_
_entity.id
_entity.type
_entity.pdbx_description
1 polymer ?
#
loop_
_entity_poly.entity_id
_entity_poly.type
_entity_poly.pdbx_seq_one_letter_code
_entity_poly.pdbx_strand_id
1 'polypeptide(L)'
;MKDLTKIISNNSPNLGFKPGKVNHSLKKLLILGYSKNIFRKKVLECDAYIFGSSIKTEMGFCSGVQITKSDNLSTLEKTDFIVIDNPSDVNFNIYRYKNPIGIKIKEKLSLLRINAIEAINFDFIIYDRALSPNFNDILDIKELLSNIDTHCFINIHKSNINLDYLELIFDIDISGIVVDLDTLNKKEFSNLTKNINNLKEAKEKKDE
;
A
#
# COMPACT_ATOMS: atom_id res chain seq x y z
N MET A 1 16.46 -7.16 9.82
CA MET A 1 15.09 -6.60 9.91
C MET A 1 14.55 -6.42 8.49
N LYS A 2 13.25 -6.66 8.25
CA LYS A 2 12.63 -6.43 6.93
C LYS A 2 12.31 -4.95 6.81
N ASP A 3 12.97 -4.28 5.88
CA ASP A 3 12.83 -2.85 5.59
C ASP A 3 11.81 -2.65 4.47
N LEU A 4 10.87 -1.70 4.64
CA LEU A 4 9.85 -1.43 3.63
C LEU A 4 10.48 -1.04 2.29
N THR A 5 11.56 -0.25 2.29
CA THR A 5 12.26 0.14 1.07
C THR A 5 12.75 -1.08 0.27
N LYS A 6 13.22 -2.13 0.96
CA LYS A 6 13.63 -3.39 0.31
C LYS A 6 12.43 -4.20 -0.20
N ILE A 7 11.28 -4.11 0.46
CA ILE A 7 10.05 -4.80 0.02
C ILE A 7 9.51 -4.12 -1.24
N ILE A 8 9.42 -2.80 -1.25
CA ILE A 8 8.89 -2.02 -2.35
C ILE A 8 9.84 -2.00 -3.55
N SER A 9 11.18 -1.94 -3.35
CA SER A 9 12.15 -1.95 -4.46
C SER A 9 12.16 -3.27 -5.26
N ASN A 10 11.69 -4.36 -4.65
CA ASN A 10 11.50 -5.64 -5.33
C ASN A 10 10.23 -5.68 -6.20
N ASN A 11 9.42 -4.62 -6.14
CA ASN A 11 8.38 -4.38 -7.11
C ASN A 11 8.79 -3.25 -8.03
N SER A 12 8.56 -3.45 -9.33
CA SER A 12 8.76 -2.36 -10.26
C SER A 12 7.71 -1.28 -10.01
N PRO A 13 8.10 -0.02 -9.79
CA PRO A 13 7.21 1.11 -10.00
C PRO A 13 7.05 1.27 -11.52
N ASN A 14 6.36 0.35 -12.20
CA ASN A 14 6.23 0.40 -13.65
C ASN A 14 5.14 1.40 -14.04
N LEU A 15 5.56 2.65 -14.09
CA LEU A 15 4.73 3.79 -14.42
C LEU A 15 4.69 3.97 -15.94
N GLY A 16 3.59 3.53 -16.54
CA GLY A 16 3.14 3.97 -17.86
C GLY A 16 3.85 3.37 -19.08
N PHE A 17 3.11 3.32 -20.19
CA PHE A 17 3.44 2.78 -21.52
C PHE A 17 4.84 3.13 -22.07
N LYS A 18 5.90 2.50 -21.57
CA LYS A 18 7.16 2.37 -22.32
C LYS A 18 7.30 0.94 -22.82
N PRO A 19 7.32 0.71 -24.15
CA PRO A 19 7.72 -0.56 -24.73
C PRO A 19 9.25 -0.64 -24.59
N GLY A 20 9.71 -0.97 -23.40
CA GLY A 20 11.12 -1.13 -23.10
C GLY A 20 11.26 -2.28 -22.13
N LYS A 21 12.02 -3.30 -22.54
CA LYS A 21 12.31 -4.54 -21.82
C LYS A 21 12.49 -4.30 -20.31
N VAL A 22 11.40 -4.38 -19.56
CA VAL A 22 11.49 -4.53 -18.11
C VAL A 22 11.82 -6.00 -17.91
N ASN A 23 12.85 -6.29 -17.13
CA ASN A 23 13.03 -7.64 -16.63
C ASN A 23 11.75 -8.00 -15.87
N HIS A 24 10.90 -8.83 -16.48
CA HIS A 24 9.65 -9.35 -15.92
C HIS A 24 9.92 -10.32 -14.76
N SER A 25 10.82 -9.99 -13.83
CA SER A 25 10.81 -10.66 -12.54
C SER A 25 9.49 -10.31 -11.87
N LEU A 26 8.52 -11.21 -12.02
CA LEU A 26 7.24 -11.34 -11.33
C LEU A 26 6.84 -10.08 -10.55
N LYS A 27 6.04 -9.20 -11.16
CA LYS A 27 5.38 -8.12 -10.43
C LYS A 27 4.60 -8.72 -9.25
N LYS A 28 5.11 -8.50 -8.05
CA LYS A 28 4.54 -9.04 -6.83
C LYS A 28 3.57 -8.03 -6.27
N LEU A 29 2.28 -8.16 -6.60
CA LEU A 29 1.22 -7.45 -5.88
C LEU A 29 1.40 -7.68 -4.36
N LEU A 30 1.84 -6.64 -3.64
CA LEU A 30 2.11 -6.71 -2.20
C LEU A 30 0.80 -6.69 -1.42
N ILE A 31 0.80 -7.33 -0.26
CA ILE A 31 -0.33 -7.27 0.67
C ILE A 31 0.14 -6.60 1.95
N LEU A 32 -0.36 -5.38 2.21
CA LEU A 32 -0.21 -4.69 3.48
C LEU A 32 -1.42 -4.98 4.37
N GLY A 33 -1.19 -5.47 5.57
CA GLY A 33 -2.25 -5.75 6.54
C GLY A 33 -2.42 -4.60 7.52
N TYR A 34 -3.59 -3.95 7.53
CA TYR A 34 -3.93 -2.97 8.56
C TYR A 34 -4.65 -3.64 9.74
N SER A 35 -4.29 -3.28 10.97
CA SER A 35 -5.04 -3.67 12.17
C SER A 35 -4.90 -2.64 13.28
N LYS A 36 -6.00 -2.36 13.98
CA LYS A 36 -5.96 -1.59 15.24
C LYS A 36 -5.32 -2.38 16.37
N ASN A 37 -5.30 -3.72 16.28
CA ASN A 37 -4.82 -4.61 17.33
C ASN A 37 -3.54 -5.36 16.89
N ILE A 38 -2.42 -5.01 17.52
CA ILE A 38 -1.10 -5.61 17.26
C ILE A 38 -1.12 -7.16 17.36
N PHE A 39 -2.02 -7.75 18.15
CA PHE A 39 -2.09 -9.19 18.38
C PHE A 39 -2.82 -10.01 17.30
N ARG A 40 -3.54 -9.38 16.34
CA ARG A 40 -4.24 -10.13 15.27
C ARG A 40 -3.31 -10.76 14.24
N LYS A 41 -2.02 -10.45 14.33
CA LYS A 41 -1.01 -10.85 13.35
C LYS A 41 -0.78 -12.36 13.22
N LYS A 42 -0.96 -13.18 14.28
CA LYS A 42 -0.52 -14.60 14.24
C LYS A 42 -1.30 -15.52 13.29
N VAL A 43 -2.24 -15.01 12.50
CA VAL A 43 -3.12 -15.83 11.65
C VAL A 43 -3.01 -15.52 10.15
N LEU A 44 -2.62 -14.29 9.77
CA LEU A 44 -2.66 -13.80 8.39
C LEU A 44 -1.27 -13.27 7.96
N GLU A 45 -0.65 -13.92 6.98
CA GLU A 45 0.70 -13.58 6.47
C GLU A 45 0.62 -12.50 5.38
N CYS A 46 0.98 -11.27 5.76
CA CYS A 46 1.10 -10.11 4.88
C CYS A 46 2.59 -9.76 4.66
N ASP A 47 2.90 -9.01 3.61
CA ASP A 47 4.26 -8.55 3.31
C ASP A 47 4.77 -7.53 4.34
N ALA A 48 3.89 -6.61 4.74
CA ALA A 48 4.10 -5.64 5.81
C ALA A 48 2.79 -5.35 6.56
N TYR A 49 2.90 -4.74 7.73
CA TYR A 49 1.78 -4.53 8.65
C TYR A 49 1.70 -3.08 9.08
N ILE A 50 0.48 -2.53 9.12
CA ILE A 50 0.21 -1.16 9.59
C ILE A 50 -0.63 -1.28 10.86
N PHE A 51 -0.15 -0.70 11.96
CA PHE A 51 -0.88 -0.71 13.22
C PHE A 51 -1.47 0.65 13.54
N GLY A 52 -2.71 0.66 14.04
CA GLY A 52 -3.37 1.86 14.55
C GLY A 52 -2.91 2.32 15.94
N SER A 53 -1.85 1.71 16.49
CA SER A 53 -1.27 2.04 17.79
C SER A 53 0.24 1.87 17.78
N SER A 54 0.93 2.56 18.69
CA SER A 54 2.38 2.57 18.77
C SER A 54 2.98 1.20 19.10
N ILE A 55 4.11 0.91 18.44
CA ILE A 55 4.84 -0.35 18.58
C ILE A 55 5.82 -0.22 19.76
N LYS A 56 5.53 -0.90 20.87
CA LYS A 56 6.36 -0.82 22.10
C LYS A 56 7.62 -1.67 22.06
N THR A 57 7.69 -2.66 21.17
CA THR A 57 8.79 -3.62 21.05
C THR A 57 9.10 -3.86 19.59
N GLU A 58 10.39 -3.98 19.27
CA GLU A 58 10.84 -4.30 17.90
C GLU A 58 10.16 -5.58 17.40
N MET A 59 9.74 -5.55 16.14
CA MET A 59 8.97 -6.61 15.53
C MET A 59 9.88 -7.44 14.61
N GLY A 60 9.71 -8.77 14.61
CA GLY A 60 10.45 -9.68 13.71
C GLY A 60 10.04 -9.60 12.22
N PHE A 61 9.35 -8.53 11.82
CA PHE A 61 8.69 -8.36 10.53
C PHE A 61 8.52 -6.88 10.23
N CYS A 62 8.35 -6.53 8.96
CA CYS A 62 8.16 -5.15 8.55
C CYS A 62 6.83 -4.61 9.08
N SER A 63 6.92 -3.55 9.89
CA SER A 63 5.79 -2.98 10.61
C SER A 63 5.86 -1.47 10.69
N GLY A 64 4.74 -0.83 10.40
CA GLY A 64 4.58 0.60 10.51
C GLY A 64 3.39 0.97 11.37
N VAL A 65 3.29 2.27 11.65
CA VAL A 65 2.22 2.83 12.48
C VAL A 65 1.46 3.88 11.69
N GLN A 66 0.14 3.84 11.79
CA GLN A 66 -0.69 4.98 11.40
C GLN A 66 -0.55 6.06 12.48
N ILE A 67 -0.02 7.22 12.10
CA ILE A 67 0.35 8.28 13.04
C ILE A 67 -0.89 8.93 13.65
N THR A 68 -0.79 9.23 14.94
CA THR A 68 -1.75 10.01 15.71
C THR A 68 -1.05 11.21 16.38
N LYS A 69 -1.83 12.18 16.88
CA LYS A 69 -1.32 13.36 17.59
C LYS A 69 -0.44 13.04 18.81
N SER A 70 -0.52 11.84 19.37
CA SER A 70 0.31 11.42 20.51
C SER A 70 1.68 10.87 20.11
N ASP A 71 1.87 10.52 18.84
CA ASP A 71 3.13 9.93 18.38
C ASP A 71 4.19 11.00 18.18
N ASN A 72 5.45 10.67 18.45
CA ASN A 72 6.60 11.54 18.24
C ASN A 72 7.82 10.69 17.84
N LEU A 73 8.97 11.32 17.58
CA LEU A 73 10.15 10.59 17.12
C LEU A 73 10.56 9.43 18.05
N SER A 74 10.40 9.54 19.37
CA SER A 74 10.78 8.47 20.30
C SER A 74 9.77 7.31 20.33
N THR A 75 8.48 7.58 20.13
CA THR A 75 7.46 6.52 20.07
C THR A 75 7.53 5.72 18.77
N LEU A 76 8.17 6.29 17.74
CA LEU A 76 8.32 5.71 16.40
C LEU A 76 9.68 5.04 16.17
N GLU A 77 10.59 5.03 17.16
CA GLU A 77 11.94 4.44 17.04
C GLU A 77 11.93 2.97 16.63
N LYS A 78 10.85 2.25 16.94
CA LYS A 78 10.72 0.79 16.73
C LYS A 78 9.88 0.44 15.50
N THR A 79 9.49 1.44 14.70
CA THR A 79 8.67 1.22 13.50
C THR A 79 9.55 1.26 12.26
N ASP A 80 9.32 0.34 11.33
CA ASP A 80 10.04 0.29 10.05
C ASP A 80 9.55 1.38 9.08
N PHE A 81 8.36 1.93 9.28
CA PHE A 81 7.79 3.01 8.48
C PHE A 81 6.61 3.68 9.21
N ILE A 82 6.08 4.76 8.65
CA ILE A 82 4.86 5.43 9.12
C ILE A 82 3.84 5.64 8.01
N VAL A 83 2.58 5.80 8.39
CA VAL A 83 1.49 6.20 7.49
C VAL A 83 0.79 7.43 8.05
N ILE A 84 0.74 8.49 7.25
CA ILE A 84 0.05 9.74 7.56
C ILE A 84 -1.32 9.71 6.91
N ASP A 85 -2.37 9.68 7.73
CA ASP A 85 -3.77 9.79 7.26
C ASP A 85 -4.28 11.23 7.32
N ASN A 86 -3.86 11.96 8.35
CA ASN A 86 -4.14 13.39 8.49
C ASN A 86 -2.84 14.12 8.79
N PRO A 87 -2.36 15.01 7.90
CA PRO A 87 -1.16 15.80 8.14
C PRO A 87 -1.19 16.61 9.44
N SER A 88 -2.38 16.99 9.92
CA SER A 88 -2.56 17.72 11.18
C SER A 88 -2.24 16.88 12.42
N ASP A 89 -2.10 15.56 12.28
CA ASP A 89 -1.75 14.67 13.38
C ASP A 89 -0.22 14.54 13.55
N VAL A 90 0.57 15.04 12.60
CA VAL A 90 2.03 15.03 12.66
C VAL A 90 2.51 16.16 13.58
N ASN A 91 2.95 15.82 14.79
CA ASN A 91 3.40 16.78 15.80
C ASN A 91 4.94 17.00 15.84
N PHE A 92 5.67 16.39 14.90
CA PHE A 92 7.12 16.41 14.84
C PHE A 92 7.58 16.85 13.44
N ASN A 93 8.85 17.25 13.32
CA ASN A 93 9.41 17.60 12.02
C ASN A 93 9.60 16.32 11.19
N ILE A 94 8.79 16.17 10.14
CA ILE A 94 8.79 14.99 9.26
C ILE A 94 10.15 14.75 8.59
N TYR A 95 10.91 15.80 8.28
CA TYR A 95 12.25 15.71 7.68
C TYR A 95 13.31 15.12 8.64
N ARG A 96 12.99 14.98 9.94
CA ARG A 96 13.85 14.29 10.91
C ARG A 96 13.56 12.80 11.01
N TYR A 97 12.44 12.34 10.46
CA TYR A 97 12.10 10.92 10.42
C TYR A 97 12.89 10.25 9.30
N LYS A 98 13.61 9.17 9.62
CA LYS A 98 14.59 8.54 8.72
C LYS A 98 14.04 7.33 7.98
N ASN A 99 12.92 6.78 8.46
CA ASN A 99 12.34 5.58 7.88
C ASN A 99 11.27 5.98 6.85
N PRO A 100 10.83 5.04 6.00
CA PRO A 100 9.83 5.32 4.98
C PRO A 100 8.53 5.95 5.49
N ILE A 101 7.98 6.83 4.67
CA ILE A 101 6.78 7.63 4.97
C ILE A 101 5.73 7.38 3.88
N GLY A 102 4.61 6.82 4.29
CA GLY A 102 3.42 6.70 3.47
C GLY A 102 2.43 7.82 3.73
N ILE A 103 1.71 8.25 2.69
CA ILE A 103 0.53 9.11 2.83
C ILE A 103 -0.72 8.38 2.38
N LYS A 104 -1.80 8.53 3.14
CA LYS A 104 -3.11 7.97 2.81
C LYS A 104 -4.01 9.05 2.22
N ILE A 105 -4.62 8.76 1.08
CA ILE A 105 -5.46 9.68 0.32
C ILE A 105 -6.87 9.10 0.27
N LYS A 106 -7.84 9.82 0.84
CA LYS A 106 -9.27 9.41 0.87
C LYS A 106 -10.13 10.10 -0.18
N GLU A 107 -9.63 11.20 -0.74
CA GLU A 107 -10.40 12.07 -1.63
C GLU A 107 -9.71 12.18 -2.99
N LYS A 108 -10.50 12.54 -4.02
CA LYS A 108 -9.92 12.92 -5.31
C LYS A 108 -9.04 14.16 -5.10
N LEU A 109 -7.78 14.06 -5.50
CA LEU A 109 -6.84 15.17 -5.45
C LEU A 109 -6.94 16.01 -6.71
N SER A 110 -6.83 17.33 -6.56
CA SER A 110 -6.56 18.20 -7.69
C SER A 110 -5.11 18.05 -8.13
N LEU A 111 -4.81 18.40 -9.40
CA LEU A 111 -3.45 18.39 -9.92
C LEU A 111 -2.47 19.19 -9.04
N LEU A 112 -2.90 20.35 -8.51
CA LEU A 112 -2.11 21.16 -7.58
C LEU A 112 -1.73 20.38 -6.30
N ARG A 113 -2.67 19.60 -5.74
CA ARG A 113 -2.40 18.78 -4.55
C ARG A 113 -1.49 17.60 -4.88
N ILE A 114 -1.65 16.99 -6.05
CA ILE A 114 -0.78 15.89 -6.52
C ILE A 114 0.68 16.37 -6.61
N ASN A 115 0.91 17.50 -7.28
CA ASN A 115 2.25 18.08 -7.42
C ASN A 115 2.86 18.46 -6.06
N ALA A 116 2.03 18.91 -5.11
CA ALA A 116 2.50 19.21 -3.76
C ALA A 116 2.90 17.95 -2.97
N ILE A 117 2.19 16.83 -3.16
CA ILE A 117 2.53 15.54 -2.55
C ILE A 117 3.85 15.01 -3.13
N GLU A 118 4.02 15.09 -4.46
CA GLU A 118 5.26 14.71 -5.14
C GLU A 118 6.47 15.48 -4.55
N ALA A 119 6.33 16.79 -4.32
CA ALA A 119 7.38 17.62 -3.76
C ALA A 119 7.82 17.26 -2.32
N ILE A 120 6.97 16.57 -1.55
CA ILE A 120 7.27 16.16 -0.17
C ILE A 120 8.07 14.84 -0.14
N ASN A 121 8.21 14.16 -1.29
CA ASN A 121 8.99 12.94 -1.48
C ASN A 121 8.58 11.79 -0.53
N PHE A 122 7.28 11.44 -0.54
CA PHE A 122 6.77 10.26 0.16
C PHE A 122 7.20 8.96 -0.54
N ASP A 123 7.55 7.94 0.24
CA ASP A 123 8.02 6.64 -0.25
C ASP A 123 6.90 5.77 -0.85
N PHE A 124 5.65 5.99 -0.42
CA PHE A 124 4.48 5.31 -0.96
C PHE A 124 3.17 6.04 -0.66
N ILE A 125 2.13 5.67 -1.38
CA ILE A 125 0.77 6.20 -1.24
C ILE A 125 -0.21 5.06 -0.98
N ILE A 126 -1.18 5.29 -0.09
CA ILE A 126 -2.35 4.43 0.07
C ILE A 126 -3.58 5.18 -0.43
N TYR A 127 -4.15 4.72 -1.54
CA TYR A 127 -5.41 5.22 -2.06
C TYR A 127 -6.57 4.50 -1.35
N ASP A 128 -7.27 5.23 -0.48
CA ASP A 128 -8.38 4.75 0.34
C ASP A 128 -9.72 5.24 -0.19
N ARG A 129 -10.03 4.80 -1.40
CA ARG A 129 -11.33 5.03 -2.04
C ARG A 129 -11.84 3.71 -2.57
N ALA A 130 -13.11 3.42 -2.32
CA ALA A 130 -13.77 2.31 -2.98
C ALA A 130 -13.70 2.55 -4.49
N LEU A 131 -13.02 1.65 -5.20
CA LEU A 131 -13.07 1.68 -6.65
C LEU A 131 -14.35 0.99 -7.08
N SER A 132 -14.82 1.35 -8.25
CA SER A 132 -15.71 0.48 -8.99
C SER A 132 -15.05 0.19 -10.34
N PRO A 133 -15.40 -0.89 -11.03
CA PRO A 133 -14.92 -1.14 -12.38
C PRO A 133 -15.50 -0.16 -13.42
N ASN A 134 -16.00 1.00 -12.99
CA ASN A 134 -16.45 2.05 -13.88
C ASN A 134 -15.22 2.76 -14.50
N PHE A 135 -15.38 3.24 -15.74
CA PHE A 135 -14.29 3.86 -16.48
C PHE A 135 -13.70 5.11 -15.80
N ASN A 136 -14.52 5.88 -15.08
CA ASN A 136 -14.11 7.14 -14.46
C ASN A 136 -13.18 6.93 -13.27
N ASP A 137 -13.46 5.94 -12.41
CA ASP A 137 -12.62 5.59 -11.27
C ASP A 137 -11.25 5.05 -11.74
N ILE A 138 -11.25 4.29 -12.84
CA ILE A 138 -10.02 3.78 -13.47
C ILE A 138 -9.20 4.94 -14.02
N LEU A 139 -9.84 5.89 -14.69
CA LEU A 139 -9.18 7.07 -15.24
C LEU A 139 -8.60 7.95 -14.12
N ASP A 140 -9.35 8.18 -13.04
CA ASP A 140 -8.91 8.93 -11.86
C ASP A 140 -7.63 8.32 -11.26
N ILE A 141 -7.59 6.99 -11.09
CA ILE A 141 -6.39 6.32 -10.56
C ILE A 141 -5.26 6.42 -11.56
N LYS A 142 -5.51 6.20 -12.85
CA LYS A 142 -4.46 6.30 -13.87
C LYS A 142 -3.88 7.71 -13.94
N GLU A 143 -4.71 8.74 -13.77
CA GLU A 143 -4.26 10.13 -13.69
C GLU A 143 -3.41 10.35 -12.44
N LEU A 144 -3.85 9.85 -11.27
CA LEU A 144 -3.06 9.90 -10.04
C LEU A 144 -1.69 9.22 -10.23
N LEU A 145 -1.68 8.01 -10.77
CA LEU A 145 -0.46 7.22 -11.00
C LEU A 145 0.46 7.89 -12.05
N SER A 146 -0.09 8.51 -13.08
CA SER A 146 0.72 9.16 -14.11
C SER A 146 1.46 10.40 -13.62
N ASN A 147 0.98 10.99 -12.52
CA ASN A 147 1.51 12.23 -11.96
C ASN A 147 2.33 12.01 -10.67
N ILE A 148 2.48 10.76 -10.20
CA ILE A 148 3.26 10.47 -8.99
C ILE A 148 4.19 9.29 -9.24
N ASP A 149 5.49 9.56 -9.16
CA ASP A 149 6.57 8.56 -9.26
C ASP A 149 6.82 7.87 -7.89
N THR A 150 5.79 7.21 -7.34
CA THR A 150 5.89 6.51 -6.05
C THR A 150 5.08 5.22 -6.03
N HIS A 151 5.39 4.34 -5.08
CA HIS A 151 4.64 3.09 -4.92
C HIS A 151 3.20 3.37 -4.48
N CYS A 152 2.23 2.89 -5.26
CA CYS A 152 0.81 3.07 -4.94
C CYS A 152 0.19 1.77 -4.46
N PHE A 153 -0.52 1.86 -3.33
CA PHE A 153 -1.31 0.79 -2.75
C PHE A 153 -2.79 1.17 -2.76
N ILE A 154 -3.67 0.23 -3.06
CA ILE A 154 -5.12 0.44 -2.99
C ILE A 154 -5.67 -0.23 -1.73
N ASN A 155 -6.42 0.51 -0.92
CA ASN A 155 -7.16 -0.10 0.17
C ASN A 155 -8.37 -0.88 -0.37
N ILE A 156 -8.49 -2.15 0.01
CA ILE A 156 -9.61 -3.00 -0.39
C ILE A 156 -10.51 -3.24 0.81
N HIS A 157 -11.71 -2.68 0.75
CA HIS A 157 -12.76 -3.02 1.70
C HIS A 157 -13.24 -4.46 1.46
N LYS A 158 -13.54 -5.17 2.54
CA LYS A 158 -14.00 -6.57 2.51
C LYS A 158 -15.16 -6.80 1.53
N SER A 159 -16.09 -5.85 1.44
CA SER A 159 -17.24 -5.91 0.52
C SER A 159 -16.87 -5.95 -0.96
N ASN A 160 -15.64 -5.53 -1.30
CA ASN A 160 -15.20 -5.32 -2.67
C ASN A 160 -14.17 -6.36 -3.13
N ILE A 161 -13.88 -7.38 -2.31
CA ILE A 161 -12.97 -8.47 -2.69
C ILE A 161 -13.71 -9.46 -3.60
N ASN A 162 -13.75 -9.15 -4.89
CA ASN A 162 -14.20 -10.08 -5.94
C ASN A 162 -13.15 -10.16 -7.07
N LEU A 163 -13.33 -11.11 -7.99
CA LEU A 163 -12.36 -11.35 -9.06
C LEU A 163 -12.23 -10.14 -10.00
N ASP A 164 -13.34 -9.55 -10.44
CA ASP A 164 -13.33 -8.39 -11.34
C ASP A 164 -12.55 -7.21 -10.75
N TYR A 165 -12.69 -6.97 -9.44
CA TYR A 165 -11.97 -5.93 -8.73
C TYR A 165 -10.48 -6.21 -8.63
N LEU A 166 -10.10 -7.47 -8.39
CA LEU A 166 -8.70 -7.88 -8.36
C LEU A 166 -8.07 -7.81 -9.75
N GLU A 167 -8.77 -8.26 -10.79
CA GLU A 167 -8.34 -8.12 -12.19
C GLU A 167 -8.10 -6.65 -12.54
N LEU A 168 -9.01 -5.77 -12.15
CA LEU A 168 -8.84 -4.35 -12.36
C LEU A 168 -7.57 -3.80 -11.68
N ILE A 169 -7.35 -4.19 -10.43
CA ILE A 169 -6.16 -3.82 -9.66
C ILE A 169 -4.88 -4.27 -10.37
N PHE A 170 -4.88 -5.48 -10.92
CA PHE A 170 -3.76 -6.01 -11.70
C PHE A 170 -3.54 -5.21 -12.99
N ASP A 171 -4.61 -4.84 -13.70
CA ASP A 171 -4.52 -4.12 -14.98
C ASP A 171 -4.09 -2.65 -14.84
N ILE A 172 -4.30 -2.05 -13.66
CA ILE A 172 -3.88 -0.67 -13.35
C ILE A 172 -2.41 -0.61 -12.90
N ASP A 173 -1.76 -1.75 -12.70
CA ASP A 173 -0.32 -1.86 -12.40
C ASP A 173 0.13 -1.19 -11.09
N ILE A 174 -0.70 -1.31 -10.05
CA ILE A 174 -0.34 -0.80 -8.71
C ILE A 174 0.70 -1.69 -8.01
N SER A 175 1.38 -1.13 -7.01
CA SER A 175 2.41 -1.84 -6.22
C SER A 175 1.81 -2.88 -5.26
N GLY A 176 0.58 -2.68 -4.79
CA GLY A 176 -0.03 -3.60 -3.85
C GLY A 176 -1.40 -3.17 -3.35
N ILE A 177 -1.89 -3.92 -2.37
CA ILE A 177 -3.19 -3.73 -1.75
C ILE A 177 -3.02 -3.58 -0.23
N VAL A 178 -3.90 -2.79 0.38
CA VAL A 178 -4.06 -2.74 1.83
C VAL A 178 -5.34 -3.48 2.19
N VAL A 179 -5.29 -4.34 3.20
CA VAL A 179 -6.44 -5.11 3.66
C VAL A 179 -6.66 -4.92 5.16
N ASP A 180 -7.93 -4.80 5.55
CA ASP A 180 -8.30 -4.70 6.97
C ASP A 180 -8.33 -6.08 7.64
N LEU A 181 -7.29 -6.36 8.42
CA LEU A 181 -7.15 -7.60 9.16
C LEU A 181 -8.14 -7.69 10.32
N ASP A 182 -8.78 -6.60 10.75
CA ASP A 182 -9.79 -6.59 11.81
C ASP A 182 -11.16 -7.10 11.31
N THR A 183 -11.37 -7.13 10.00
CA THR A 183 -12.64 -7.60 9.39
C THR A 183 -12.50 -8.92 8.62
N LEU A 184 -11.29 -9.27 8.18
CA LEU A 184 -11.01 -10.50 7.46
C LEU A 184 -10.74 -11.70 8.39
N ASN A 185 -11.33 -12.84 8.06
CA ASN A 185 -11.00 -14.13 8.68
C ASN A 185 -9.95 -14.91 7.86
N LYS A 186 -9.41 -15.99 8.45
CA LYS A 186 -8.37 -16.82 7.82
C LYS A 186 -8.77 -17.39 6.45
N LYS A 187 -10.01 -17.85 6.31
CA LYS A 187 -10.50 -18.46 5.06
C LYS A 187 -10.63 -17.41 3.96
N GLU A 188 -11.17 -16.24 4.30
CA GLU A 188 -11.31 -15.11 3.38
C GLU A 188 -9.95 -14.62 2.89
N PHE A 189 -8.99 -14.44 3.81
CA PHE A 189 -7.64 -14.04 3.44
C PHE A 189 -6.92 -15.08 2.57
N SER A 190 -7.04 -16.37 2.92
CA SER A 190 -6.46 -17.45 2.10
C SER A 190 -7.04 -17.47 0.69
N ASN A 191 -8.35 -17.20 0.54
CA ASN A 191 -8.99 -17.11 -0.76
C ASN A 191 -8.50 -15.90 -1.56
N LEU A 192 -8.35 -14.73 -0.91
CA LEU A 192 -7.76 -13.54 -1.52
C LEU A 192 -6.37 -13.84 -2.08
N THR A 193 -5.48 -14.40 -1.25
CA THR A 193 -4.11 -14.73 -1.67
C THR A 193 -4.11 -15.74 -2.82
N LYS A 194 -4.98 -16.75 -2.77
CA LYS A 194 -5.13 -17.72 -3.87
C LYS A 194 -5.56 -17.05 -5.17
N ASN A 195 -6.55 -16.17 -5.12
CA ASN A 195 -7.03 -15.45 -6.31
C ASN A 195 -5.94 -14.55 -6.90
N ILE A 196 -5.21 -13.81 -6.06
CA ILE A 196 -4.07 -13.00 -6.48
C ILE A 196 -3.00 -13.85 -7.18
N ASN A 197 -2.68 -15.03 -6.64
CA ASN A 197 -1.68 -15.92 -7.24
C ASN A 197 -2.17 -16.51 -8.58
N ASN A 198 -3.42 -16.94 -8.65
CA ASN A 198 -4.01 -17.45 -9.89
C ASN A 198 -4.00 -16.38 -11.00
N LEU A 199 -4.30 -15.11 -10.66
CA LEU A 199 -4.27 -14.00 -11.61
C LEU A 199 -2.86 -13.72 -12.13
N LYS A 200 -1.84 -13.80 -11.27
CA LYS A 200 -0.42 -13.70 -11.66
C LYS A 200 -0.06 -14.77 -12.70
N GLU A 201 -0.30 -16.03 -12.36
CA GLU A 201 -0.01 -17.18 -13.24
C GLU A 201 -0.75 -17.08 -14.59
N ALA A 202 -1.99 -16.59 -14.60
CA ALA A 202 -2.79 -16.45 -15.81
C ALA A 202 -2.30 -15.32 -16.73
N LYS A 203 -1.75 -14.24 -16.17
CA LYS A 203 -1.18 -13.12 -16.94
C LYS A 203 0.20 -13.47 -17.49
N GLU A 204 1.03 -14.18 -16.72
CA GLU A 204 2.33 -14.68 -17.17
C GLU A 204 2.23 -15.54 -18.43
N LYS A 205 1.29 -16.50 -18.45
CA LYS A 205 1.05 -17.37 -19.62
C LYS A 205 0.57 -16.64 -20.87
N LYS A 206 0.10 -15.40 -20.76
CA LYS A 206 -0.35 -14.60 -21.91
C LYS A 206 0.77 -13.75 -22.50
N ASP A 207 1.83 -13.50 -21.71
CA ASP A 207 2.98 -12.70 -22.12
C ASP A 207 4.15 -13.56 -22.65
N GLU A 208 4.05 -14.90 -22.55
CA GLU A 208 4.91 -15.91 -23.20
C GLU A 208 4.42 -16.28 -24.61
#